data_AF-A0ABD3P7C1-F1
#
_entry.id   AF-A0ABD3P7C1-F1
#
_cell.length_a   1.000
_cell.length_b   1.000
_cell.length_c   1.000
_cell.angle_alpha   90.00
_cell.angle_beta   90.00
_cell.angle_gamma   90.00
#
_symmetry.space_group_name_H-M   'P 1'
#
loop_
_entity.id
_entity.type
_entity.pdbx_description
1 polymer ?
#
loop_
_entity_poly.entity_id
_entity_poly.type
_entity_poly.pdbx_seq_one_letter_code
_entity_poly.pdbx_strand_id
1 'polypeptide(L)'
;MLIVLTSSILSFYVGVWTGIQVKTRGEDPCGKDGTSQLADHCKKCPSAAPKQEPRTPPNNINAGSSHFSKLLSHFVHGLARVSKGDLMQTYDFGVPPNANTEMLDALILYTRLAALPSYPNMAGAIRHEDPTKPLPLLSATTATENCDTMNVIFIDNLDDSRQCYALVGGQYSSYHVQHWMRRPDDNGPLDAQMPLKLTSRAWDRGGRQSFAAPGKYIVMRHQERLLTYLSEAGNIKSRLRQTLEKMNEKTIVVMTCNHGQSELLMNFACSSRARGLDLHNVLVFPTDSETKELAERLGLTTFYEEKLMASMPTEASKYYGDTIFSHMMYAKVVCAQLVNELGYDLLFQDVDLVWYKSPLDFFQDKSLPKFDVYFQDDGSRLVMYAPYSANSGFYFVRSNHKTRHLFRHLLYSSDLVDAWHSHQSVLNALMAEYSSVMGLAVKVYSKEMEEFPGGLQFHRKKEVMKKIMNGTSNAYIFHMSWTTNKDDKIKFLQQLGEWYVNDQCIGKQAHEIAPLVSNCCRLPLFKCHYRDKPRTDASFW
;
A
#
# COMPACT_ATOMS: atom_id res chain seq x y z
N MET A 1 4.71 43.23 25.23
CA MET A 1 4.64 41.75 25.35
C MET A 1 4.84 41.12 23.98
N LEU A 2 6.03 41.32 23.40
CA LEU A 2 6.41 40.85 22.04
C LEU A 2 7.94 40.63 21.92
N ILE A 3 8.66 40.49 23.03
CA ILE A 3 10.14 40.43 23.05
C ILE A 3 10.67 39.11 23.66
N VAL A 4 9.81 38.23 24.19
CA VAL A 4 10.26 36.98 24.84
C VAL A 4 10.12 35.74 23.94
N LEU A 5 9.50 35.86 22.76
CA LEU A 5 9.28 34.72 21.86
C LEU A 5 10.37 34.50 20.79
N THR A 6 11.35 35.41 20.67
CA THR A 6 12.46 35.27 19.72
C THR A 6 13.70 34.62 20.32
N SER A 7 13.78 34.48 21.64
CA SER A 7 14.97 33.96 22.34
C SER A 7 15.04 32.43 22.38
N SER A 8 13.90 31.73 22.28
CA SER A 8 13.87 30.25 22.36
C SER A 8 14.05 29.54 21.02
N ILE A 9 13.95 30.27 19.91
CA ILE A 9 14.09 29.70 18.55
C ILE A 9 15.56 29.75 18.08
N LEU A 10 16.39 30.62 18.65
CA LEU A 10 17.81 30.75 18.25
C LEU A 10 18.76 29.78 18.96
N SER A 11 18.37 29.20 20.10
CA SER A 11 19.24 28.29 20.87
C SER A 11 19.23 26.83 20.43
N PHE A 12 18.31 26.42 19.53
CA PHE A 12 18.31 25.06 18.99
C PHE A 12 19.14 24.91 17.70
N TYR A 13 19.45 26.02 17.02
CA TYR A 13 20.16 26.00 15.73
C TYR A 13 21.66 26.33 15.80
N VAL A 14 22.19 26.80 16.93
CA VAL A 14 23.62 27.18 17.05
C VAL A 14 24.49 26.06 17.65
N GLY A 15 23.91 25.03 18.28
CA GLY A 15 24.67 23.93 18.90
C GLY A 15 25.28 22.90 17.94
N VAL A 16 24.91 22.93 16.64
CA VAL A 16 25.36 21.91 15.66
C VAL A 16 26.46 22.43 14.72
N TRP A 17 26.79 23.73 14.74
CA TRP A 17 27.61 24.34 13.68
C TRP A 17 28.85 25.14 14.12
N THR A 18 29.27 25.08 15.39
CA THR A 18 30.53 25.74 15.83
C THR A 18 31.49 24.79 16.53
N GLY A 19 32.04 23.85 15.77
CA GLY A 19 33.35 23.26 16.07
C GLY A 19 34.45 24.05 15.36
N ILE A 20 34.78 25.24 15.87
CA ILE A 20 35.91 26.04 15.37
C ILE A 20 37.14 25.72 16.21
N GLN A 21 38.24 25.35 15.55
CA GLN A 21 39.64 25.77 15.80
C GLN A 21 40.51 25.10 14.69
N VAL A 22 41.44 25.72 13.95
CA VAL A 22 42.05 27.05 13.84
C VAL A 22 42.59 27.20 12.39
N LYS A 23 42.57 28.42 11.84
CA LYS A 23 43.19 28.83 10.57
C LYS A 23 44.73 28.90 10.66
N THR A 24 45.42 28.42 9.63
CA THR A 24 46.61 29.09 9.11
C THR A 24 46.49 29.27 7.59
N ARG A 25 46.78 30.51 7.16
CA ARG A 25 46.82 30.97 5.76
C ARG A 25 48.02 30.35 5.05
N GLY A 26 47.81 29.89 3.81
CA GLY A 26 48.85 29.59 2.84
C GLY A 26 48.21 29.51 1.45
N GLU A 27 48.80 30.19 0.50
CA GLU A 27 48.28 30.51 -0.83
C GLU A 27 47.95 29.29 -1.71
N ASP A 28 46.96 29.48 -2.59
CA ASP A 28 46.58 28.60 -3.68
C ASP A 28 47.72 28.54 -4.72
N PRO A 29 48.11 27.33 -5.17
CA PRO A 29 48.06 27.13 -6.61
C PRO A 29 47.52 25.74 -6.96
N CYS A 30 46.22 25.66 -7.28
CA CYS A 30 45.73 24.63 -8.19
C CYS A 30 46.31 24.85 -9.60
N GLY A 31 47.44 24.19 -9.86
CA GLY A 31 47.97 23.97 -11.20
C GLY A 31 48.21 22.49 -11.43
N LYS A 32 47.26 21.84 -12.12
CA LYS A 32 47.35 20.58 -12.91
C LYS A 32 47.98 19.33 -12.25
N ASP A 33 47.33 18.18 -12.47
CA ASP A 33 47.71 16.80 -12.06
C ASP A 33 47.32 16.34 -10.64
N GLY A 34 46.03 16.03 -10.44
CA GLY A 34 45.52 15.36 -9.24
C GLY A 34 44.76 14.05 -9.49
N THR A 35 44.59 13.63 -10.73
CA THR A 35 43.84 12.41 -11.09
C THR A 35 44.69 11.14 -11.14
N SER A 36 46.02 11.24 -11.12
CA SER A 36 46.92 10.07 -11.18
C SER A 36 47.27 9.48 -9.81
N GLN A 37 47.30 10.26 -8.73
CA GLN A 37 47.75 9.78 -7.40
C GLN A 37 46.67 9.05 -6.59
N LEU A 38 45.38 9.27 -6.86
CA LEU A 38 44.26 8.56 -6.23
C LEU A 38 44.05 7.15 -6.82
N ALA A 39 44.39 6.95 -8.10
CA ALA A 39 44.30 5.66 -8.77
C ALA A 39 45.36 4.66 -8.25
N ASP A 40 46.55 5.15 -7.89
CA ASP A 40 47.63 4.30 -7.40
C ASP A 40 47.47 3.88 -5.92
N HIS A 41 46.72 4.65 -5.12
CA HIS A 41 46.39 4.26 -3.74
C HIS A 41 45.29 3.17 -3.69
N CYS A 42 44.37 3.13 -4.65
CA CYS A 42 43.33 2.09 -4.70
C CYS A 42 43.85 0.73 -5.20
N LYS A 43 44.98 0.68 -5.91
CA LYS A 43 45.61 -0.58 -6.36
C LYS A 43 46.39 -1.32 -5.26
N LYS A 44 46.54 -0.73 -4.06
CA LYS A 44 47.31 -1.31 -2.94
C LYS A 44 46.46 -1.87 -1.79
N CYS A 45 45.15 -2.07 -1.98
CA CYS A 45 44.38 -2.89 -1.03
C CYS A 45 44.51 -4.37 -1.43
N PRO A 46 45.23 -5.22 -0.67
CA PRO A 46 45.21 -6.64 -0.93
C PRO A 46 43.79 -7.18 -0.70
N SER A 47 43.33 -8.04 -1.59
CA SER A 47 42.12 -8.85 -1.37
C SER A 47 42.30 -9.59 -0.05
N ALA A 48 41.48 -9.27 0.96
CA ALA A 48 41.50 -9.98 2.22
C ALA A 48 41.13 -11.44 1.96
N ALA A 49 42.13 -12.33 2.04
CA ALA A 49 41.88 -13.75 2.23
C ALA A 49 41.04 -13.95 3.49
N PRO A 50 40.26 -15.05 3.61
CA PRO A 50 39.47 -15.30 4.81
C PRO A 50 40.42 -15.33 6.01
N LYS A 51 40.34 -14.35 6.90
CA LYS A 51 40.98 -14.45 8.21
C LYS A 51 40.27 -15.53 8.99
N GLN A 52 40.79 -16.76 8.95
CA GLN A 52 40.59 -17.71 10.04
C GLN A 52 41.41 -17.19 11.23
N GLU A 53 40.82 -16.28 12.02
CA GLU A 53 41.34 -15.99 13.35
C GLU A 53 40.81 -17.07 14.30
N PRO A 54 41.67 -17.91 14.92
CA PRO A 54 41.27 -18.68 16.08
C PRO A 54 41.16 -17.70 17.26
N ARG A 55 39.97 -17.14 17.48
CA ARG A 55 39.70 -16.40 18.72
C ARG A 55 39.62 -17.40 19.85
N THR A 56 40.61 -17.34 20.75
CA THR A 56 40.69 -18.14 21.96
C THR A 56 39.39 -17.96 22.75
N PRO A 57 38.63 -19.02 23.04
CA PRO A 57 37.39 -18.90 23.81
C PRO A 57 37.73 -18.45 25.24
N PRO A 58 36.90 -17.61 25.89
CA PRO A 58 37.06 -17.35 27.31
C PRO A 58 36.93 -18.67 28.09
N ASN A 59 37.97 -18.95 28.88
CA ASN A 59 38.08 -20.11 29.77
C ASN A 59 36.94 -20.11 30.80
N ASN A 60 35.86 -20.82 30.49
CA ASN A 60 35.02 -21.55 31.43
C ASN A 60 33.98 -22.37 30.65
N ILE A 61 34.12 -23.68 30.73
CA ILE A 61 33.53 -24.68 29.83
C ILE A 61 32.10 -25.02 30.30
N ASN A 62 31.19 -25.25 29.32
CA ASN A 62 29.81 -25.77 29.40
C ASN A 62 28.64 -24.78 29.53
N ALA A 63 28.17 -24.20 28.40
CA ALA A 63 26.77 -23.72 28.23
C ALA A 63 26.36 -23.33 26.78
N GLY A 64 27.16 -23.59 25.75
CA GLY A 64 26.82 -23.22 24.35
C GLY A 64 26.50 -24.45 23.51
N SER A 65 25.44 -24.41 22.71
CA SER A 65 25.23 -25.40 21.64
C SER A 65 26.27 -25.19 20.52
N SER A 66 26.52 -26.22 19.71
CA SER A 66 27.47 -26.13 18.58
C SER A 66 27.11 -25.00 17.59
N HIS A 67 25.84 -24.63 17.51
CA HIS A 67 25.30 -23.62 16.59
C HIS A 67 25.19 -22.21 17.21
N PHE A 68 24.91 -22.10 18.51
CA PHE A 68 24.86 -20.83 19.23
C PHE A 68 26.08 -20.68 20.13
N SER A 69 27.22 -20.34 19.50
CA SER A 69 28.45 -20.07 20.23
C SER A 69 28.25 -19.02 21.32
N LYS A 70 29.12 -19.01 22.34
CA LYS A 70 29.10 -18.01 23.42
C LYS A 70 29.04 -16.56 22.92
N LEU A 71 29.63 -16.28 21.76
CA LEU A 71 29.63 -14.95 21.17
C LEU A 71 28.25 -14.55 20.62
N LEU A 72 27.40 -15.50 20.23
CA LEU A 72 26.02 -15.25 19.80
C LEU A 72 25.02 -15.27 20.97
N SER A 73 25.35 -15.94 22.06
CA SER A 73 24.48 -16.07 23.25
C SER A 73 24.09 -14.73 23.90
N HIS A 74 24.71 -13.62 23.54
CA HIS A 74 24.26 -12.30 24.00
C HIS A 74 22.91 -11.87 23.41
N PHE A 75 22.47 -12.46 22.29
CA PHE A 75 21.17 -12.13 21.68
C PHE A 75 20.45 -13.31 21.02
N VAL A 76 21.06 -14.48 20.88
CA VAL A 76 20.41 -15.68 20.33
C VAL A 76 20.53 -16.83 21.31
N HIS A 77 19.38 -17.34 21.74
CA HIS A 77 19.26 -18.42 22.71
C HIS A 77 18.52 -19.65 22.17
N GLY A 78 17.96 -19.59 20.97
CA GLY A 78 17.31 -20.75 20.37
C GLY A 78 16.50 -20.43 19.12
N LEU A 79 16.03 -21.48 18.45
CA LEU A 79 15.29 -21.40 17.19
C LEU A 79 14.22 -22.51 17.13
N ALA A 80 13.02 -22.16 16.69
CA ALA A 80 11.94 -23.13 16.44
C ALA A 80 11.29 -22.89 15.08
N ARG A 81 10.72 -23.94 14.50
CA ARG A 81 9.83 -23.86 13.34
C ARG A 81 8.40 -23.77 13.84
N VAL A 82 7.59 -22.99 13.14
CA VAL A 82 6.13 -22.94 13.32
C VAL A 82 5.51 -22.98 11.94
N SER A 83 4.41 -23.70 11.74
CA SER A 83 3.72 -23.65 10.46
C SER A 83 3.34 -22.19 10.15
N LYS A 84 3.65 -21.71 8.93
CA LYS A 84 3.29 -20.35 8.54
C LYS A 84 1.78 -20.12 8.65
N GLY A 85 0.99 -21.11 8.24
CA GLY A 85 -0.48 -21.06 8.32
C GLY A 85 -0.97 -20.89 9.76
N ASP A 86 -0.45 -21.70 10.67
CA ASP A 86 -0.78 -21.61 12.11
C ASP A 86 -0.37 -20.25 12.70
N LEU A 87 0.83 -19.75 12.38
CA LEU A 87 1.30 -18.45 12.85
C LEU A 87 0.41 -17.29 12.36
N MET A 88 0.06 -17.27 11.08
CA MET A 88 -0.77 -16.21 10.48
C MET A 88 -2.25 -16.29 10.91
N GLN A 89 -2.74 -17.47 11.31
CA GLN A 89 -4.09 -17.63 11.86
C GLN A 89 -4.14 -17.24 13.34
N THR A 90 -3.10 -17.57 14.10
CA THR A 90 -2.99 -17.21 15.52
C THR A 90 -2.82 -15.70 15.70
N TYR A 91 -2.04 -15.06 14.82
CA TYR A 91 -1.78 -13.62 14.85
C TYR A 91 -2.15 -12.98 13.51
N ASP A 92 -3.21 -12.17 13.51
CA ASP A 92 -3.63 -11.46 12.30
C ASP A 92 -2.76 -10.23 12.06
N PHE A 93 -1.72 -10.40 11.25
CA PHE A 93 -0.81 -9.32 10.87
C PHE A 93 -1.39 -8.38 9.79
N GLY A 94 -2.61 -8.61 9.33
CA GLY A 94 -3.26 -7.77 8.32
C GLY A 94 -2.76 -7.96 6.88
N VAL A 95 -1.64 -8.66 6.69
CA VAL A 95 -1.05 -9.01 5.39
C VAL A 95 -1.71 -10.28 4.86
N PRO A 96 -2.17 -10.32 3.59
CA PRO A 96 -2.80 -11.51 3.05
C PRO A 96 -1.75 -12.60 2.82
N PRO A 97 -2.08 -13.89 3.02
CA PRO A 97 -1.13 -14.98 2.77
C PRO A 97 -0.69 -14.98 1.30
N ASN A 98 0.60 -15.30 1.08
CA ASN A 98 1.09 -15.52 -0.28
C ASN A 98 0.57 -16.87 -0.81
N ALA A 99 0.14 -16.91 -2.07
CA ALA A 99 -0.44 -18.13 -2.64
C ALA A 99 0.60 -19.26 -2.71
N ASN A 100 0.16 -20.51 -2.56
CA ASN A 100 1.02 -21.71 -2.61
C ASN A 100 2.12 -21.76 -1.54
N THR A 101 1.95 -21.06 -0.42
CA THR A 101 2.93 -21.05 0.69
C THR A 101 2.39 -21.67 1.99
N GLU A 102 1.25 -22.36 1.91
CA GLU A 102 0.55 -22.95 3.05
C GLU A 102 1.38 -24.02 3.78
N MET A 103 2.21 -24.74 3.04
CA MET A 103 3.08 -25.80 3.56
C MET A 103 4.44 -25.30 4.04
N LEU A 104 4.68 -23.98 4.02
CA LEU A 104 5.95 -23.41 4.49
C LEU A 104 5.92 -23.17 5.99
N ASP A 105 7.09 -23.20 6.61
CA ASP A 105 7.27 -22.84 8.01
C ASP A 105 7.75 -21.39 8.15
N ALA A 106 7.35 -20.77 9.25
CA ALA A 106 7.98 -19.61 9.83
C ALA A 106 9.05 -20.04 10.87
N LEU A 107 9.92 -19.09 11.20
CA LEU A 107 11.03 -19.30 12.11
C LEU A 107 10.89 -18.37 13.32
N ILE A 108 10.92 -18.92 14.53
CA ILE A 108 10.91 -18.15 15.79
C ILE A 108 12.31 -18.18 16.39
N LEU A 109 12.95 -17.01 16.46
CA LEU A 109 14.25 -16.80 17.08
C LEU A 109 14.07 -16.27 18.49
N TYR A 110 14.57 -16.99 19.49
CA TYR A 110 14.47 -16.59 20.90
C TYR A 110 15.71 -15.80 21.31
N THR A 111 15.49 -14.60 21.82
CA THR A 111 16.59 -13.71 22.23
C THR A 111 16.94 -13.83 23.70
N ARG A 112 16.15 -14.56 24.50
CA ARG A 112 16.39 -14.85 25.92
C ARG A 112 15.97 -16.28 26.26
N LEU A 113 16.65 -16.89 27.24
CA LEU A 113 16.27 -18.21 27.76
C LEU A 113 14.86 -18.23 28.36
N ALA A 114 14.44 -17.15 29.02
CA ALA A 114 13.12 -17.03 29.62
C ALA A 114 11.98 -17.01 28.59
N ALA A 115 12.27 -16.68 27.32
CA ALA A 115 11.28 -16.71 26.25
C ALA A 115 11.09 -18.11 25.65
N LEU A 116 11.91 -19.09 26.03
CA LEU A 116 11.77 -20.46 25.56
C LEU A 116 10.48 -21.08 26.13
N PRO A 117 9.74 -21.88 25.35
CA PRO A 117 8.60 -22.65 25.84
C PRO A 117 8.95 -23.52 27.06
N SER A 118 8.03 -23.63 28.00
CA SER A 118 8.19 -24.33 29.28
C SER A 118 8.05 -25.84 29.18
N TYR A 119 7.74 -26.37 27.99
CA TYR A 119 7.54 -27.80 27.79
C TYR A 119 8.80 -28.65 28.12
N PRO A 120 8.65 -29.74 28.90
CA PRO A 120 9.77 -30.62 29.23
C PRO A 120 10.46 -31.16 27.97
N ASN A 121 11.79 -31.18 27.98
CA ASN A 121 12.65 -31.68 26.89
C ASN A 121 12.64 -30.88 25.57
N MET A 122 11.89 -29.77 25.45
CA MET A 122 11.94 -28.91 24.25
C MET A 122 13.08 -27.91 24.25
N ALA A 123 13.47 -27.40 25.41
CA ALA A 123 14.46 -26.33 25.50
C ALA A 123 15.82 -26.72 24.88
N GLY A 124 16.25 -27.98 25.02
CA GLY A 124 17.46 -28.48 24.37
C GLY A 124 17.33 -28.62 22.84
N ALA A 125 16.15 -29.01 22.35
CA ALA A 125 15.86 -29.09 20.92
C ALA A 125 15.83 -27.71 20.26
N ILE A 126 15.22 -26.71 20.92
CA ILE A 126 15.17 -25.31 20.46
C ILE A 126 16.57 -24.68 20.50
N ARG A 127 17.39 -25.02 21.49
CA ARG A 127 18.82 -24.64 21.53
C ARG A 127 19.67 -25.39 20.49
N HIS A 128 19.07 -26.36 19.80
CA HIS A 128 19.72 -27.22 18.81
C HIS A 128 21.00 -27.86 19.37
N GLU A 129 20.89 -28.43 20.58
CA GLU A 129 22.00 -29.11 21.27
C GLU A 129 22.39 -30.43 20.59
N ASP A 130 21.44 -31.07 19.89
CA ASP A 130 21.67 -32.23 19.04
C ASP A 130 21.55 -31.82 17.56
N PRO A 131 22.68 -31.59 16.86
CA PRO A 131 22.68 -31.13 15.47
C PRO A 131 22.17 -32.20 14.49
N THR A 132 22.02 -33.46 14.93
CA THR A 132 21.47 -34.54 14.09
C THR A 132 19.96 -34.46 13.97
N LYS A 133 19.30 -33.70 14.84
CA LYS A 133 17.84 -33.53 14.85
C LYS A 133 17.44 -32.22 14.20
N PRO A 134 16.33 -32.20 13.43
CA PRO A 134 15.82 -30.95 12.87
C PRO A 134 15.34 -30.02 13.99
N LEU A 135 15.21 -28.73 13.65
CA LEU A 135 14.54 -27.77 14.53
C LEU A 135 13.12 -28.26 14.87
N PRO A 136 12.68 -28.13 16.13
CA PRO A 136 11.35 -28.58 16.53
C PRO A 136 10.29 -27.74 15.82
N LEU A 137 9.24 -28.43 15.34
CA LEU A 137 8.03 -27.81 14.82
C LEU A 137 7.01 -27.68 15.96
N LEU A 138 6.61 -26.46 16.27
CA LEU A 138 5.71 -26.11 17.36
C LEU A 138 4.44 -25.45 16.83
N SER A 139 3.37 -25.46 17.63
CA SER A 139 2.25 -24.55 17.37
C SER A 139 2.68 -23.11 17.64
N ALA A 140 2.04 -22.15 16.96
CA ALA A 140 2.29 -20.73 17.15
C ALA A 140 2.12 -20.34 18.62
N THR A 141 1.02 -20.76 19.25
CA THR A 141 0.73 -20.50 20.67
C THR A 141 1.78 -21.06 21.62
N THR A 142 2.29 -22.27 21.37
CA THR A 142 3.33 -22.89 22.21
C THR A 142 4.66 -22.18 22.02
N ALA A 143 5.01 -21.86 20.76
CA ALA A 143 6.26 -21.19 20.44
C ALA A 143 6.34 -19.76 21.01
N THR A 144 5.21 -19.13 21.29
CA THR A 144 5.14 -17.76 21.80
C THR A 144 4.62 -17.66 23.24
N GLU A 145 4.42 -18.77 23.95
CA GLU A 145 3.76 -18.79 25.26
C GLU A 145 4.46 -17.93 26.32
N ASN A 146 5.80 -17.82 26.22
CA ASN A 146 6.64 -17.04 27.13
C ASN A 146 7.20 -15.76 26.48
N CYS A 147 6.67 -15.33 25.33
CA CYS A 147 7.11 -14.12 24.63
C CYS A 147 6.32 -12.89 25.10
N ASP A 148 6.97 -11.97 25.82
CA ASP A 148 6.39 -10.66 26.14
C ASP A 148 6.34 -9.72 24.93
N THR A 149 7.24 -9.92 23.97
CA THR A 149 7.35 -9.12 22.74
C THR A 149 7.69 -10.02 21.55
N MET A 150 7.08 -9.74 20.40
CA MET A 150 7.37 -10.42 19.14
C MET A 150 7.56 -9.39 18.04
N ASN A 151 8.76 -9.35 17.46
CA ASN A 151 9.06 -8.54 16.28
C ASN A 151 8.98 -9.42 15.04
N VAL A 152 8.21 -9.00 14.05
CA VAL A 152 7.91 -9.81 12.86
C VAL A 152 8.53 -9.17 11.63
N ILE A 153 9.25 -9.98 10.84
CA ILE A 153 9.81 -9.58 9.55
C ILE A 153 9.25 -10.53 8.50
N PHE A 154 8.53 -9.98 7.52
CA PHE A 154 8.09 -10.74 6.35
C PHE A 154 9.25 -10.87 5.36
N ILE A 155 9.51 -12.10 4.94
CA ILE A 155 10.62 -12.45 4.04
C ILE A 155 10.06 -13.21 2.85
N ASP A 156 10.45 -12.78 1.66
CA ASP A 156 10.21 -13.46 0.39
C ASP A 156 11.40 -13.17 -0.56
N ASN A 157 11.71 -14.10 -1.46
CA ASN A 157 12.73 -13.93 -2.50
C ASN A 157 12.06 -13.95 -3.87
N LEU A 158 11.19 -12.98 -4.10
CA LEU A 158 10.33 -12.87 -5.28
C LEU A 158 11.10 -12.91 -6.61
N ASP A 159 12.33 -12.40 -6.58
CA ASP A 159 13.19 -12.23 -7.73
C ASP A 159 14.19 -13.39 -7.92
N ASP A 160 14.11 -14.43 -7.08
CA ASP A 160 15.02 -15.58 -7.01
C ASP A 160 16.50 -15.17 -7.02
N SER A 161 16.80 -14.10 -6.29
CA SER A 161 18.12 -13.51 -6.21
C SER A 161 18.99 -14.23 -5.16
N ARG A 162 20.31 -14.05 -5.23
CA ARG A 162 21.22 -14.52 -4.17
C ARG A 162 21.09 -13.62 -2.94
N GLN A 163 20.11 -13.89 -2.10
CA GLN A 163 19.72 -13.08 -0.95
C GLN A 163 20.21 -13.67 0.37
N CYS A 164 20.59 -12.80 1.31
CA CYS A 164 20.86 -13.16 2.70
C CYS A 164 20.33 -12.08 3.65
N TYR A 165 20.19 -12.44 4.94
CA TYR A 165 19.76 -11.54 6.01
C TYR A 165 20.81 -11.51 7.10
N ALA A 166 21.13 -10.32 7.59
CA ALA A 166 22.02 -10.12 8.72
C ALA A 166 21.21 -9.73 9.96
N LEU A 167 21.36 -10.48 11.05
CA LEU A 167 20.82 -10.15 12.36
C LEU A 167 21.98 -9.72 13.27
N VAL A 168 22.01 -8.45 13.66
CA VAL A 168 23.12 -7.86 14.41
C VAL A 168 22.68 -7.62 15.86
N GLY A 169 23.08 -8.54 16.74
CA GLY A 169 22.84 -8.44 18.18
C GLY A 169 23.68 -7.36 18.87
N GLY A 170 23.23 -6.94 20.06
CA GLY A 170 23.96 -5.99 20.90
C GLY A 170 24.01 -4.55 20.34
N GLN A 171 23.13 -4.21 19.40
CA GLN A 171 22.96 -2.87 18.85
C GLN A 171 21.61 -2.26 19.21
N TYR A 172 21.46 -0.96 18.94
CA TYR A 172 20.18 -0.27 19.08
C TYR A 172 19.11 -0.89 18.20
N SER A 173 17.89 -0.98 18.73
CA SER A 173 16.76 -1.58 18.02
C SER A 173 16.37 -0.75 16.79
N SER A 174 16.13 -1.44 15.68
CA SER A 174 15.55 -0.87 14.45
C SER A 174 14.26 -1.61 14.12
N TYR A 175 13.23 -0.86 13.75
CA TYR A 175 11.93 -1.40 13.28
C TYR A 175 11.82 -1.40 11.75
N HIS A 176 12.89 -1.01 11.05
CA HIS A 176 12.97 -1.04 9.59
C HIS A 176 14.05 -2.00 9.11
N VAL A 177 13.76 -2.70 8.02
CA VAL A 177 14.70 -3.55 7.32
C VAL A 177 15.51 -2.69 6.35
N GLN A 178 16.83 -2.66 6.55
CA GLN A 178 17.74 -2.03 5.60
C GLN A 178 18.01 -2.99 4.43
N HIS A 179 18.05 -2.44 3.22
CA HIS A 179 18.28 -3.20 2.01
C HIS A 179 19.61 -2.83 1.37
N TRP A 180 20.35 -3.84 0.92
CA TRP A 180 21.70 -3.69 0.38
C TRP A 180 21.83 -4.57 -0.86
N MET A 181 22.25 -3.97 -1.98
CA MET A 181 22.36 -4.65 -3.28
C MET A 181 23.72 -4.39 -3.90
N ARG A 182 24.22 -5.35 -4.70
CA ARG A 182 25.39 -5.14 -5.55
C ARG A 182 24.91 -4.61 -6.90
N ARG A 183 24.86 -3.28 -7.05
CA ARG A 183 24.21 -2.62 -8.18
C ARG A 183 24.96 -1.35 -8.67
N PRO A 184 24.81 -0.94 -9.94
CA PRO A 184 25.37 0.31 -10.47
C PRO A 184 24.74 1.54 -9.82
N ASP A 185 25.42 2.69 -9.82
CA ASP A 185 24.93 3.88 -9.10
C ASP A 185 23.64 4.49 -9.69
N ASP A 186 23.47 4.41 -11.01
CA ASP A 186 22.34 5.06 -11.69
C ASP A 186 21.27 4.08 -12.19
N ASN A 187 21.65 3.09 -13.00
CA ASN A 187 20.73 2.11 -13.57
C ASN A 187 21.50 0.85 -13.99
N GLY A 188 20.81 -0.29 -13.96
CA GLY A 188 21.31 -1.56 -14.47
C GLY A 188 21.11 -2.73 -13.51
N PRO A 189 21.29 -3.96 -14.01
CA PRO A 189 21.04 -5.17 -13.24
C PRO A 189 22.06 -5.33 -12.10
N LEU A 190 21.78 -6.29 -11.21
CA LEU A 190 22.74 -6.71 -10.19
C LEU A 190 24.08 -7.15 -10.81
N ASP A 191 25.18 -6.73 -10.19
CA ASP A 191 26.54 -7.11 -10.57
C ASP A 191 27.26 -7.76 -9.39
N ALA A 192 27.62 -9.04 -9.54
CA ALA A 192 28.32 -9.80 -8.51
C ALA A 192 29.68 -9.21 -8.10
N GLN A 193 30.34 -8.48 -9.01
CA GLN A 193 31.68 -7.91 -8.80
C GLN A 193 31.63 -6.63 -7.97
N MET A 194 30.49 -5.95 -7.90
CA MET A 194 30.33 -4.73 -7.12
C MET A 194 30.16 -5.02 -5.62
N PRO A 195 30.59 -4.10 -4.73
CA PRO A 195 30.29 -4.20 -3.30
C PRO A 195 28.78 -4.06 -3.04
N LEU A 196 28.33 -4.55 -1.88
CA LEU A 196 26.99 -4.24 -1.38
C LEU A 196 26.89 -2.74 -1.07
N LYS A 197 25.85 -2.08 -1.57
CA LYS A 197 25.56 -0.66 -1.35
C LYS A 197 24.18 -0.50 -0.72
N LEU A 198 24.03 0.47 0.18
CA LEU A 198 22.73 0.85 0.73
C LEU A 198 21.80 1.17 -0.44
N THR A 199 20.65 0.50 -0.47
CA THR A 199 19.73 0.56 -1.60
C THR A 199 18.31 0.67 -1.07
N SER A 200 17.50 1.52 -1.70
CA SER A 200 16.08 1.61 -1.36
C SER A 200 15.39 0.27 -1.67
N ARG A 201 14.38 -0.10 -0.89
CA ARG A 201 13.55 -1.30 -1.16
C ARG A 201 12.83 -1.26 -2.51
N ALA A 202 12.83 -0.12 -3.20
CA ALA A 202 12.18 0.07 -4.49
C ALA A 202 13.02 -0.36 -5.70
N TRP A 203 14.24 -0.82 -5.48
CA TRP A 203 15.11 -1.33 -6.53
C TRP A 203 14.79 -2.79 -6.80
N ASP A 204 14.52 -3.12 -8.05
CA ASP A 204 14.39 -4.52 -8.49
C ASP A 204 15.73 -5.07 -9.01
N ARG A 205 15.79 -6.39 -9.24
CA ARG A 205 17.00 -7.04 -9.78
C ARG A 205 17.44 -6.51 -11.16
N GLY A 206 16.53 -5.88 -11.90
CA GLY A 206 16.76 -5.32 -13.23
C GLY A 206 17.30 -3.89 -13.21
N GLY A 207 17.36 -3.25 -12.04
CA GLY A 207 17.84 -1.88 -11.88
C GLY A 207 16.75 -0.81 -11.91
N ARG A 208 15.47 -1.20 -11.94
CA ARG A 208 14.37 -0.22 -11.90
C ARG A 208 14.20 0.30 -10.47
N GLN A 209 14.06 1.62 -10.33
CA GLN A 209 13.74 2.26 -9.06
C GLN A 209 12.30 2.79 -9.06
N SER A 210 11.42 2.19 -8.26
CA SER A 210 10.00 2.59 -8.19
C SER A 210 9.68 3.69 -7.18
N PHE A 211 10.57 3.98 -6.22
CA PHE A 211 10.39 5.03 -5.19
C PHE A 211 11.47 6.09 -5.32
N ALA A 212 11.34 6.92 -6.35
CA ALA A 212 12.19 8.09 -6.53
C ALA A 212 11.73 9.23 -5.60
N ALA A 213 12.66 10.09 -5.17
CA ALA A 213 12.29 11.35 -4.54
C ALA A 213 11.59 12.27 -5.58
N PRO A 214 10.64 13.11 -5.16
CA PRO A 214 9.93 13.99 -6.08
C PRO A 214 10.89 15.05 -6.64
N GLY A 215 10.84 15.26 -7.95
CA GLY A 215 11.62 16.31 -8.61
C GLY A 215 11.09 17.72 -8.30
N LYS A 216 11.95 18.73 -8.49
CA LYS A 216 11.65 20.14 -8.14
C LYS A 216 10.29 20.64 -8.67
N TYR A 217 9.95 20.32 -9.92
CA TYR A 217 8.67 20.74 -10.52
C TYR A 217 7.46 20.11 -9.81
N ILE A 218 7.52 18.82 -9.48
CA ILE A 218 6.45 18.11 -8.75
C ILE A 218 6.25 18.73 -7.38
N VAL A 219 7.34 19.00 -6.65
CA VAL A 219 7.31 19.63 -5.34
C VAL A 219 6.65 21.02 -5.40
N MET A 220 7.06 21.87 -6.34
CA MET A 220 6.48 23.22 -6.48
C MET A 220 4.97 23.18 -6.76
N ARG A 221 4.54 22.31 -7.69
CA ARG A 221 3.11 22.15 -8.01
C ARG A 221 2.31 21.62 -6.82
N HIS A 222 2.87 20.67 -6.05
CA HIS A 222 2.23 20.17 -4.84
C HIS A 222 2.11 21.26 -3.76
N GLN A 223 3.14 22.08 -3.57
CA GLN A 223 3.09 23.21 -2.64
C GLN A 223 1.98 24.21 -3.00
N GLU A 224 1.78 24.51 -4.28
CA GLU A 224 0.67 25.38 -4.74
C GLU A 224 -0.71 24.78 -4.42
N ARG A 225 -0.88 23.47 -4.71
CA ARG A 225 -2.12 22.75 -4.37
C ARG A 225 -2.37 22.69 -2.87
N LEU A 226 -1.33 22.42 -2.09
CA LEU A 226 -1.42 22.35 -0.64
C LEU A 226 -1.69 23.72 -0.01
N LEU A 227 -1.08 24.79 -0.52
CA LEU A 227 -1.36 26.16 -0.09
C LEU A 227 -2.83 26.51 -0.33
N THR A 228 -3.35 26.17 -1.52
CA THR A 228 -4.77 26.36 -1.86
C THR A 228 -5.66 25.57 -0.90
N TYR A 229 -5.37 24.30 -0.66
CA TYR A 229 -6.10 23.47 0.30
C TYR A 229 -6.09 24.08 1.71
N LEU A 230 -4.91 24.43 2.24
CA LEU A 230 -4.78 24.92 3.61
C LEU A 230 -5.46 26.27 3.82
N SER A 231 -5.41 27.14 2.80
CA SER A 231 -6.08 28.45 2.82
C SER A 231 -7.60 28.32 2.83
N GLU A 232 -8.14 27.33 2.13
CA GLU A 232 -9.59 27.13 1.99
C GLU A 232 -10.17 26.08 2.95
N ALA A 233 -9.32 25.37 3.71
CA ALA A 233 -9.69 24.19 4.49
C ALA A 233 -10.85 24.42 5.45
N GLY A 234 -10.94 25.60 6.08
CA GLY A 234 -12.04 25.95 6.97
C GLY A 234 -13.39 26.00 6.26
N ASN A 235 -13.44 26.67 5.10
CA ASN A 235 -14.65 26.80 4.29
C ASN A 235 -15.06 25.44 3.70
N ILE A 236 -14.10 24.73 3.08
CA ILE A 236 -14.31 23.39 2.49
C ILE A 236 -14.95 22.45 3.50
N LYS A 237 -14.33 22.33 4.68
CA LYS A 237 -14.82 21.44 5.75
C LYS A 237 -16.18 21.86 6.29
N SER A 238 -16.48 23.16 6.34
CA SER A 238 -17.78 23.66 6.76
C SER A 238 -18.89 23.25 5.78
N ARG A 239 -18.69 23.49 4.47
CA ARG A 239 -19.65 23.12 3.42
C ARG A 239 -19.83 21.61 3.31
N LEU A 240 -18.72 20.86 3.40
CA LEU A 240 -18.77 19.40 3.37
C LEU A 240 -19.54 18.87 4.59
N ARG A 241 -19.28 19.40 5.79
CA ARG A 241 -20.03 19.02 6.99
C ARG A 241 -21.54 19.22 6.82
N GLN A 242 -21.98 20.35 6.28
CA GLN A 242 -23.40 20.58 5.99
C GLN A 242 -23.99 19.55 5.01
N THR A 243 -23.20 19.10 4.05
CA THR A 243 -23.62 18.06 3.09
C THR A 243 -23.76 16.71 3.80
N LEU A 244 -22.76 16.32 4.59
CA LEU A 244 -22.74 15.06 5.34
C LEU A 244 -23.85 15.00 6.40
N GLU A 245 -24.11 16.10 7.11
CA GLU A 245 -25.21 16.21 8.08
C GLU A 245 -26.59 16.04 7.41
N LYS A 246 -26.75 16.52 6.17
CA LYS A 246 -27.99 16.33 5.39
C LYS A 246 -28.16 14.89 4.90
N MET A 247 -27.05 14.22 4.54
CA MET A 247 -27.09 12.79 4.21
C MET A 247 -27.54 11.96 5.41
N ASN A 248 -27.22 12.41 6.65
CA ASN A 248 -27.60 11.76 7.91
C ASN A 248 -27.05 10.32 8.04
N GLU A 249 -25.90 10.07 7.41
CA GLU A 249 -25.26 8.77 7.39
C GLU A 249 -24.00 8.71 8.24
N LYS A 250 -23.80 7.58 8.94
CA LYS A 250 -22.58 7.35 9.74
C LYS A 250 -21.38 6.94 8.89
N THR A 251 -21.67 6.25 7.78
CA THR A 251 -20.67 5.73 6.86
C THR A 251 -20.95 6.30 5.48
N ILE A 252 -19.93 6.90 4.88
CA ILE A 252 -20.02 7.58 3.59
C ILE A 252 -19.29 6.77 2.53
N VAL A 253 -19.96 6.46 1.43
CA VAL A 253 -19.32 5.86 0.26
C VAL A 253 -18.76 6.98 -0.60
N VAL A 254 -17.44 7.07 -0.69
CA VAL A 254 -16.72 8.16 -1.34
C VAL A 254 -16.26 7.72 -2.71
N MET A 255 -16.62 8.49 -3.73
CA MET A 255 -16.20 8.28 -5.13
C MET A 255 -15.67 9.59 -5.70
N THR A 256 -14.73 9.52 -6.65
CA THR A 256 -14.28 10.70 -7.40
C THR A 256 -13.99 10.31 -8.85
N CYS A 257 -14.35 11.19 -9.78
CA CYS A 257 -14.05 11.03 -11.20
C CYS A 257 -14.13 12.36 -11.94
N ASN A 258 -13.55 12.36 -13.14
CA ASN A 258 -13.71 13.42 -14.13
C ASN A 258 -14.71 12.99 -15.22
N HIS A 259 -15.00 13.91 -16.13
CA HIS A 259 -15.97 13.68 -17.20
C HIS A 259 -15.59 12.47 -18.06
N GLY A 260 -14.30 12.28 -18.34
CA GLY A 260 -13.79 11.16 -19.11
C GLY A 260 -14.16 9.79 -18.53
N GLN A 261 -14.30 9.68 -17.20
CA GLN A 261 -14.71 8.45 -16.50
C GLN A 261 -16.19 8.45 -16.07
N SER A 262 -16.97 9.50 -16.40
CA SER A 262 -18.37 9.64 -15.98
C SER A 262 -19.27 8.51 -16.47
N GLU A 263 -18.94 7.86 -17.59
CA GLU A 263 -19.66 6.68 -18.09
C GLU A 263 -19.58 5.49 -17.13
N LEU A 264 -18.46 5.32 -16.43
CA LEU A 264 -18.33 4.29 -15.40
C LEU A 264 -19.14 4.65 -14.16
N LEU A 265 -19.19 5.93 -13.78
CA LEU A 265 -20.07 6.43 -12.72
C LEU A 265 -21.55 6.19 -13.07
N MET A 266 -21.96 6.50 -14.30
CA MET A 266 -23.30 6.19 -14.82
C MET A 266 -23.58 4.70 -14.74
N ASN A 267 -22.62 3.85 -15.15
CA ASN A 267 -22.77 2.41 -15.07
C ASN A 267 -22.95 1.92 -13.64
N PHE A 268 -22.15 2.41 -12.69
CA PHE A 268 -22.28 2.09 -11.28
C PHE A 268 -23.68 2.45 -10.75
N ALA A 269 -24.15 3.67 -11.02
CA ALA A 269 -25.47 4.12 -10.56
C ALA A 269 -26.61 3.30 -11.19
N CYS A 270 -26.56 3.06 -12.50
CA CYS A 270 -27.59 2.30 -13.21
C CYS A 270 -27.61 0.82 -12.81
N SER A 271 -26.44 0.18 -12.71
CA SER A 271 -26.31 -1.23 -12.33
C SER A 271 -26.76 -1.49 -10.88
N SER A 272 -26.50 -0.55 -9.97
CA SER A 272 -26.95 -0.62 -8.58
C SER A 272 -28.46 -0.48 -8.46
N ARG A 273 -29.05 0.49 -9.20
CA ARG A 273 -30.51 0.68 -9.24
C ARG A 273 -31.26 -0.46 -9.88
N ALA A 274 -30.72 -1.05 -10.95
CA ALA A 274 -31.29 -2.23 -11.57
C ALA A 274 -31.40 -3.42 -10.59
N ARG A 275 -30.61 -3.41 -9.50
CA ARG A 275 -30.64 -4.38 -8.41
C ARG A 275 -31.40 -3.91 -7.17
N GLY A 276 -32.06 -2.75 -7.23
CA GLY A 276 -32.79 -2.17 -6.11
C GLY A 276 -31.90 -1.70 -4.96
N LEU A 277 -30.62 -1.44 -5.20
CA LEU A 277 -29.70 -0.94 -4.18
C LEU A 277 -29.88 0.57 -3.99
N ASP A 278 -29.90 0.99 -2.73
CA ASP A 278 -29.97 2.39 -2.34
C ASP A 278 -28.57 3.03 -2.33
N LEU A 279 -28.50 4.27 -2.80
CA LEU A 279 -27.25 5.03 -2.98
C LEU A 279 -27.22 6.30 -2.11
N HIS A 280 -28.09 6.43 -1.10
CA HIS A 280 -28.12 7.62 -0.24
C HIS A 280 -26.79 7.87 0.53
N ASN A 281 -26.02 6.82 0.85
CA ASN A 281 -24.67 6.95 1.44
C ASN A 281 -23.59 7.39 0.44
N VAL A 282 -23.88 7.44 -0.86
CA VAL A 282 -22.90 7.75 -1.89
C VAL A 282 -22.70 9.26 -2.00
N LEU A 283 -21.47 9.70 -1.78
CA LEU A 283 -20.99 11.05 -2.01
C LEU A 283 -19.95 11.05 -3.13
N VAL A 284 -20.31 11.68 -4.25
CA VAL A 284 -19.40 11.88 -5.39
C VAL A 284 -18.67 13.20 -5.23
N PHE A 285 -17.35 13.16 -5.34
CA PHE A 285 -16.50 14.34 -5.49
C PHE A 285 -16.12 14.49 -6.97
N PRO A 286 -16.96 15.16 -7.77
CA PRO A 286 -16.64 15.42 -9.16
C PRO A 286 -15.41 16.33 -9.25
N THR A 287 -14.60 16.15 -10.29
CA THR A 287 -13.44 17.03 -10.53
C THR A 287 -13.70 18.15 -11.53
N ASP A 288 -14.88 18.17 -12.13
CA ASP A 288 -15.32 19.18 -13.09
C ASP A 288 -16.84 19.40 -12.98
N SER A 289 -17.31 20.56 -13.46
CA SER A 289 -18.73 20.96 -13.38
C SER A 289 -19.65 20.03 -14.17
N GLU A 290 -19.15 19.47 -15.26
CA GLU A 290 -19.89 18.56 -16.14
C GLU A 290 -20.22 17.25 -15.40
N THR A 291 -19.22 16.66 -14.74
CA THR A 291 -19.39 15.47 -13.90
C THR A 291 -20.30 15.75 -12.71
N LYS A 292 -20.22 16.95 -12.12
CA LYS A 292 -21.14 17.37 -11.06
C LYS A 292 -22.59 17.31 -11.56
N GLU A 293 -22.87 17.94 -12.69
CA GLU A 293 -24.21 17.98 -13.26
C GLU A 293 -24.73 16.58 -13.63
N LEU A 294 -23.88 15.75 -14.25
CA LEU A 294 -24.21 14.36 -14.57
C LEU A 294 -24.55 13.55 -13.30
N ALA A 295 -23.73 13.64 -12.25
CA ALA A 295 -23.95 12.94 -10.99
C ALA A 295 -25.23 13.39 -10.27
N GLU A 296 -25.51 14.70 -10.23
CA GLU A 296 -26.74 15.24 -9.64
C GLU A 296 -27.99 14.81 -10.43
N ARG A 297 -27.92 14.78 -11.77
CA ARG A 297 -29.00 14.28 -12.62
C ARG A 297 -29.20 12.77 -12.52
N LEU A 298 -28.13 12.04 -12.19
CA LEU A 298 -28.23 10.65 -11.74
C LEU A 298 -28.78 10.56 -10.32
N GLY A 299 -29.17 11.63 -9.63
CA GLY A 299 -29.71 11.56 -8.26
C GLY A 299 -28.70 11.14 -7.21
N LEU A 300 -27.39 11.37 -7.45
CA LEU A 300 -26.34 11.17 -6.46
C LEU A 300 -26.04 12.47 -5.72
N THR A 301 -25.66 12.37 -4.45
CA THR A 301 -25.17 13.52 -3.68
C THR A 301 -23.77 13.86 -4.16
N THR A 302 -23.49 15.16 -4.37
CA THR A 302 -22.18 15.63 -4.82
C THR A 302 -21.56 16.65 -3.87
N PHE A 303 -20.22 16.70 -3.85
CA PHE A 303 -19.46 17.79 -3.25
C PHE A 303 -18.36 18.25 -4.20
N TYR A 304 -18.56 19.42 -4.81
CA TYR A 304 -17.60 20.04 -5.71
C TYR A 304 -16.87 21.21 -5.04
N GLU A 305 -15.53 21.17 -5.08
CA GLU A 305 -14.67 22.27 -4.65
C GLU A 305 -13.85 22.75 -5.86
N GLU A 306 -14.36 23.78 -6.52
CA GLU A 306 -13.78 24.35 -7.73
C GLU A 306 -12.33 24.79 -7.52
N LYS A 307 -11.98 25.40 -6.37
CA LYS A 307 -10.61 25.89 -6.14
C LYS A 307 -9.58 24.76 -6.10
N LEU A 308 -9.99 23.55 -5.70
CA LEU A 308 -9.12 22.39 -5.66
C LEU A 308 -9.15 21.58 -6.97
N MET A 309 -10.30 21.56 -7.64
CA MET A 309 -10.57 20.62 -8.72
C MET A 309 -10.51 21.25 -10.12
N ALA A 310 -10.65 22.57 -10.28
CA ALA A 310 -10.74 23.21 -11.60
C ALA A 310 -9.50 23.00 -12.51
N SER A 311 -8.33 22.69 -11.92
CA SER A 311 -7.10 22.39 -12.67
C SER A 311 -6.97 20.91 -13.07
N MET A 312 -7.94 20.06 -12.71
CA MET A 312 -7.91 18.65 -13.04
C MET A 312 -8.25 18.42 -14.52
N PRO A 313 -7.57 17.49 -15.20
CA PRO A 313 -7.91 17.13 -16.58
C PRO A 313 -9.32 16.54 -16.66
N THR A 314 -10.05 16.89 -17.73
CA THR A 314 -11.42 16.40 -17.95
C THR A 314 -11.45 15.09 -18.72
N GLU A 315 -10.40 14.78 -19.48
CA GLU A 315 -10.31 13.57 -20.30
C GLU A 315 -9.97 12.31 -19.49
N ALA A 316 -10.29 11.14 -20.04
CA ALA A 316 -9.88 9.86 -19.45
C ALA A 316 -8.36 9.65 -19.59
N SER A 317 -7.74 8.99 -18.61
CA SER A 317 -6.37 8.51 -18.74
C SER A 317 -6.26 7.49 -19.88
N LYS A 318 -5.13 7.55 -20.60
CA LYS A 318 -4.83 6.63 -21.70
C LYS A 318 -4.29 5.31 -21.19
N TYR A 319 -3.57 5.32 -20.06
CA TYR A 319 -3.10 4.12 -19.38
C TYR A 319 -2.85 4.38 -17.89
N TYR A 320 -2.76 3.31 -17.10
CA TYR A 320 -2.44 3.38 -15.68
C TYR A 320 -1.08 4.07 -15.43
N GLY A 321 -1.06 5.05 -14.52
CA GLY A 321 0.17 5.77 -14.15
C GLY A 321 0.53 6.95 -15.06
N ASP A 322 -0.29 7.30 -16.06
CA ASP A 322 -0.04 8.51 -16.86
C ASP A 322 -0.23 9.82 -16.05
N THR A 323 0.03 10.97 -16.68
CA THR A 323 -0.07 12.28 -16.02
C THR A 323 -1.48 12.63 -15.60
N ILE A 324 -2.48 12.27 -16.41
CA ILE A 324 -3.91 12.50 -16.11
C ILE A 324 -4.31 11.64 -14.91
N PHE A 325 -3.94 10.36 -14.91
CA PHE A 325 -4.16 9.43 -13.81
C PHE A 325 -3.53 9.96 -12.53
N SER A 326 -2.27 10.39 -12.58
CA SER A 326 -1.54 10.91 -11.41
C SER A 326 -2.22 12.17 -10.83
N HIS A 327 -2.76 13.05 -11.69
CA HIS A 327 -3.54 14.21 -11.23
C HIS A 327 -4.84 13.80 -10.55
N MET A 328 -5.59 12.87 -11.13
CA MET A 328 -6.82 12.35 -10.54
C MET A 328 -6.58 11.66 -9.19
N MET A 329 -5.39 11.08 -8.98
CA MET A 329 -5.03 10.50 -7.69
C MET A 329 -4.92 11.55 -6.57
N TYR A 330 -4.60 12.81 -6.87
CA TYR A 330 -4.68 13.87 -5.86
C TYR A 330 -6.11 14.10 -5.39
N ALA A 331 -7.09 14.08 -6.31
CA ALA A 331 -8.51 14.16 -5.93
C ALA A 331 -8.87 13.02 -4.98
N LYS A 332 -8.47 11.78 -5.31
CA LYS A 332 -8.66 10.60 -4.45
C LYS A 332 -8.13 10.79 -3.02
N VAL A 333 -6.93 11.35 -2.88
CA VAL A 333 -6.35 11.69 -1.56
C VAL A 333 -7.23 12.69 -0.81
N VAL A 334 -7.57 13.81 -1.45
CA VAL A 334 -8.33 14.90 -0.82
C VAL A 334 -9.73 14.44 -0.38
N CYS A 335 -10.42 13.67 -1.21
CA CYS A 335 -11.79 13.23 -0.94
C CYS A 335 -11.85 12.31 0.29
N ALA A 336 -10.99 11.29 0.33
CA ALA A 336 -10.90 10.39 1.48
C ALA A 336 -10.44 11.13 2.74
N GLN A 337 -9.44 12.03 2.60
CA GLN A 337 -8.93 12.80 3.73
C GLN A 337 -9.99 13.72 4.33
N LEU A 338 -10.74 14.47 3.52
CA LEU A 338 -11.74 15.43 4.00
C LEU A 338 -12.86 14.75 4.79
N VAL A 339 -13.37 13.63 4.27
CA VAL A 339 -14.44 12.86 4.91
C VAL A 339 -13.94 12.24 6.23
N ASN A 340 -12.75 11.63 6.21
CA ASN A 340 -12.20 11.01 7.42
C ASN A 340 -11.86 12.06 8.50
N GLU A 341 -11.30 13.20 8.10
CA GLU A 341 -10.94 14.33 8.98
C GLU A 341 -12.17 14.90 9.71
N LEU A 342 -13.34 14.86 9.07
CA LEU A 342 -14.61 15.30 9.66
C LEU A 342 -15.23 14.28 10.64
N GLY A 343 -14.60 13.11 10.82
CA GLY A 343 -15.04 12.12 11.81
C GLY A 343 -15.93 11.00 11.26
N TYR A 344 -16.11 10.91 9.94
CA TYR A 344 -16.97 9.91 9.32
C TYR A 344 -16.20 8.66 8.92
N ASP A 345 -16.79 7.49 9.18
CA ASP A 345 -16.34 6.24 8.56
C ASP A 345 -16.56 6.36 7.05
N LEU A 346 -15.63 5.83 6.25
CA LEU A 346 -15.76 5.90 4.81
C LEU A 346 -15.46 4.56 4.14
N LEU A 347 -16.19 4.29 3.07
CA LEU A 347 -15.85 3.30 2.07
C LEU A 347 -15.42 4.06 0.82
N PHE A 348 -14.13 4.11 0.52
CA PHE A 348 -13.70 4.65 -0.75
C PHE A 348 -13.84 3.57 -1.83
N GLN A 349 -14.37 3.97 -2.98
CA GLN A 349 -14.33 3.13 -4.18
C GLN A 349 -14.07 3.95 -5.45
N ASP A 350 -13.38 3.33 -6.42
CA ASP A 350 -13.29 3.86 -7.78
C ASP A 350 -14.66 3.74 -8.50
N VAL A 351 -14.81 4.38 -9.66
CA VAL A 351 -16.10 4.39 -10.40
C VAL A 351 -16.32 3.15 -11.27
N ASP A 352 -15.32 2.29 -11.40
CA ASP A 352 -15.31 1.06 -12.19
C ASP A 352 -15.68 -0.20 -11.38
N LEU A 353 -16.52 0.00 -10.37
CA LEU A 353 -17.14 -1.06 -9.59
C LEU A 353 -18.60 -1.27 -9.98
N VAL A 354 -19.06 -2.51 -9.84
CA VAL A 354 -20.48 -2.85 -9.78
C VAL A 354 -20.80 -3.48 -8.44
N TRP A 355 -21.99 -3.22 -7.92
CA TRP A 355 -22.47 -3.83 -6.67
C TRP A 355 -23.47 -4.94 -6.97
N TYR A 356 -23.26 -6.10 -6.36
CA TYR A 356 -24.23 -7.19 -6.27
C TYR A 356 -25.07 -7.09 -5.01
N LYS A 357 -24.45 -6.61 -3.92
CA LYS A 357 -25.04 -6.32 -2.62
C LYS A 357 -24.40 -5.03 -2.10
N SER A 358 -25.01 -4.38 -1.10
CA SER A 358 -24.37 -3.24 -0.46
C SER A 358 -23.09 -3.69 0.27
N PRO A 359 -21.89 -3.21 -0.09
CA PRO A 359 -20.67 -3.54 0.64
C PRO A 359 -20.69 -3.04 2.08
N LEU A 360 -21.55 -2.06 2.40
CA LEU A 360 -21.72 -1.58 3.77
C LEU A 360 -22.25 -2.68 4.69
N ASP A 361 -23.11 -3.58 4.20
CA ASP A 361 -23.66 -4.68 5.00
C ASP A 361 -22.53 -5.59 5.53
N PHE A 362 -21.47 -5.78 4.74
CA PHE A 362 -20.30 -6.54 5.16
C PHE A 362 -19.50 -5.81 6.26
N PHE A 363 -19.21 -4.52 6.07
CA PHE A 363 -18.36 -3.76 7.00
C PHE A 363 -19.07 -3.34 8.29
N GLN A 364 -20.40 -3.31 8.27
CA GLN A 364 -21.25 -3.01 9.43
C GLN A 364 -21.63 -4.26 10.23
N ASP A 365 -21.28 -5.46 9.75
CA ASP A 365 -21.44 -6.68 10.53
C ASP A 365 -20.64 -6.59 11.83
N LYS A 366 -21.34 -6.70 12.96
CA LYS A 366 -20.77 -6.59 14.31
C LYS A 366 -19.87 -7.78 14.66
N SER A 367 -20.01 -8.89 13.95
CA SER A 367 -19.15 -10.08 14.09
C SER A 367 -17.78 -9.89 13.45
N LEU A 368 -17.64 -8.91 12.54
CA LEU A 368 -16.38 -8.64 11.85
C LEU A 368 -15.32 -8.15 12.85
N PRO A 369 -14.12 -8.79 12.89
CA PRO A 369 -13.02 -8.32 13.73
C PRO A 369 -12.69 -6.86 13.42
N LYS A 370 -12.49 -6.03 14.46
CA LYS A 370 -12.34 -4.59 14.29
C LYS A 370 -10.91 -4.17 13.94
N PHE A 371 -10.70 -3.74 12.70
CA PHE A 371 -9.50 -3.05 12.21
C PHE A 371 -9.77 -1.56 11.97
N ASP A 372 -8.72 -0.74 11.90
CA ASP A 372 -8.84 0.68 11.58
C ASP A 372 -9.14 0.85 10.08
N VAL A 373 -8.53 0.03 9.23
CA VAL A 373 -8.69 0.06 7.77
C VAL A 373 -8.76 -1.34 7.17
N TYR A 374 -9.56 -1.49 6.11
CA TYR A 374 -9.73 -2.73 5.35
C TYR A 374 -9.55 -2.49 3.87
N PHE A 375 -8.89 -3.41 3.18
CA PHE A 375 -8.62 -3.30 1.75
C PHE A 375 -8.93 -4.60 1.02
N GLN A 376 -9.32 -4.48 -0.25
CA GLN A 376 -9.24 -5.56 -1.21
C GLN A 376 -7.75 -5.85 -1.53
N ASP A 377 -7.35 -7.13 -1.64
CA ASP A 377 -6.01 -7.48 -2.16
C ASP A 377 -5.95 -7.20 -3.67
N ASP A 378 -4.95 -6.43 -4.09
CA ASP A 378 -4.70 -6.10 -5.49
C ASP A 378 -4.35 -7.34 -6.32
N GLY A 379 -3.77 -8.36 -5.69
CA GLY A 379 -3.26 -9.56 -6.34
C GLY A 379 -1.83 -9.42 -6.87
N SER A 380 -1.33 -8.18 -7.04
CA SER A 380 0.05 -7.92 -7.44
C SER A 380 0.98 -8.20 -6.26
N ARG A 381 2.16 -8.77 -6.55
CA ARG A 381 3.24 -9.00 -5.57
C ARG A 381 4.51 -8.26 -5.94
N LEU A 382 4.39 -7.19 -6.74
CA LEU A 382 5.51 -6.29 -6.99
C LEU A 382 5.97 -5.63 -5.70
N VAL A 383 7.28 -5.44 -5.58
CA VAL A 383 7.92 -4.90 -4.37
C VAL A 383 7.36 -3.53 -3.97
N MET A 384 6.91 -2.73 -4.94
CA MET A 384 6.33 -1.41 -4.69
C MET A 384 4.99 -1.44 -3.93
N TYR A 385 4.30 -2.59 -3.87
CA TYR A 385 3.05 -2.76 -3.14
C TYR A 385 3.22 -3.52 -1.81
N ALA A 386 4.43 -3.96 -1.49
CA ALA A 386 4.70 -4.68 -0.25
C ALA A 386 4.56 -3.77 1.00
N PRO A 387 4.20 -4.33 2.17
CA PRO A 387 3.92 -5.75 2.41
C PRO A 387 2.45 -6.14 2.14
N TYR A 388 1.55 -5.17 2.07
CA TYR A 388 0.10 -5.43 2.11
C TYR A 388 -0.50 -5.82 0.76
N SER A 389 0.06 -5.33 -0.35
CA SER A 389 -0.57 -5.40 -1.67
C SER A 389 -2.02 -4.89 -1.66
N ALA A 390 -2.30 -3.89 -0.83
CA ALA A 390 -3.63 -3.34 -0.69
C ALA A 390 -4.04 -2.58 -1.95
N ASN A 391 -5.18 -2.93 -2.53
CA ASN A 391 -5.75 -2.22 -3.67
C ASN A 391 -6.39 -0.92 -3.20
N SER A 392 -5.95 0.21 -3.76
CA SER A 392 -6.50 1.51 -3.33
C SER A 392 -7.82 1.90 -4.00
N GLY A 393 -8.34 1.09 -4.93
CA GLY A 393 -9.63 1.33 -5.61
C GLY A 393 -10.86 0.82 -4.84
N PHE A 394 -10.67 0.07 -3.75
CA PHE A 394 -11.76 -0.31 -2.85
C PHE A 394 -11.25 -0.55 -1.43
N TYR A 395 -11.64 0.32 -0.48
CA TYR A 395 -11.22 0.19 0.91
C TYR A 395 -12.17 0.86 1.91
N PHE A 396 -12.28 0.28 3.10
CA PHE A 396 -13.10 0.78 4.21
C PHE A 396 -12.21 1.32 5.33
N VAL A 397 -12.60 2.44 5.94
CA VAL A 397 -11.85 3.14 6.99
C VAL A 397 -12.80 3.51 8.11
N ARG A 398 -12.45 3.15 9.33
CA ARG A 398 -13.11 3.68 10.53
C ARG A 398 -12.44 4.98 10.95
N SER A 399 -13.20 6.05 11.16
CA SER A 399 -12.61 7.33 11.56
C SER A 399 -12.14 7.27 13.01
N ASN A 400 -10.83 7.41 13.19
CA ASN A 400 -10.22 7.62 14.48
C ASN A 400 -8.98 8.52 14.35
N HIS A 401 -8.29 8.77 15.47
CA HIS A 401 -7.13 9.65 15.46
C HIS A 401 -5.98 9.13 14.59
N LYS A 402 -5.79 7.80 14.50
CA LYS A 402 -4.74 7.18 13.67
C LYS A 402 -5.06 7.34 12.18
N THR A 403 -6.28 7.02 11.76
CA THR A 403 -6.68 7.14 10.35
C THR A 403 -6.70 8.60 9.89
N ARG A 404 -7.18 9.52 10.73
CA ARG A 404 -7.17 10.96 10.41
C ARG A 404 -5.75 11.47 10.21
N HIS A 405 -4.82 11.01 11.05
CA HIS A 405 -3.41 11.34 10.90
C HIS A 405 -2.81 10.70 9.64
N LEU A 406 -3.12 9.43 9.34
CA LEU A 406 -2.69 8.73 8.12
C LEU A 406 -3.09 9.50 6.86
N PHE A 407 -4.36 9.85 6.72
CA PHE A 407 -4.84 10.58 5.53
C PHE A 407 -4.33 12.02 5.46
N ARG A 408 -4.06 12.68 6.60
CA ARG A 408 -3.39 13.97 6.61
C ARG A 408 -1.94 13.87 6.12
N HIS A 409 -1.21 12.85 6.55
CA HIS A 409 0.15 12.60 6.07
C HIS A 409 0.15 12.23 4.59
N LEU A 410 -0.81 11.42 4.13
CA LEU A 410 -0.98 11.13 2.70
C LEU A 410 -1.20 12.40 1.87
N LEU A 411 -2.00 13.35 2.36
CA LEU A 411 -2.18 14.67 1.73
C LEU A 411 -0.87 15.46 1.66
N TYR A 412 -0.11 15.49 2.75
CA TYR A 412 1.18 16.20 2.81
C TYR A 412 2.26 15.54 1.97
N SER A 413 2.16 14.24 1.70
CA SER A 413 3.08 13.47 0.86
C SER A 413 2.51 13.16 -0.52
N SER A 414 1.50 13.90 -0.98
CA SER A 414 0.85 13.60 -2.27
C SER A 414 1.72 13.94 -3.49
N ASP A 415 2.81 14.68 -3.32
CA ASP A 415 3.88 14.80 -4.33
C ASP A 415 4.52 13.45 -4.67
N LEU A 416 4.57 12.51 -3.72
CA LEU A 416 5.01 11.14 -3.98
C LEU A 416 4.05 10.37 -4.88
N VAL A 417 2.76 10.71 -4.90
CA VAL A 417 1.78 10.07 -5.79
C VAL A 417 2.12 10.38 -7.24
N ASP A 418 2.50 11.62 -7.51
CA ASP A 418 3.00 12.05 -8.82
C ASP A 418 4.36 11.43 -9.14
N ALA A 419 5.29 11.40 -8.17
CA ALA A 419 6.64 10.88 -8.37
C ALA A 419 6.69 9.35 -8.58
N TRP A 420 5.79 8.60 -7.95
CA TRP A 420 5.71 7.14 -8.04
C TRP A 420 4.61 6.67 -8.99
N HIS A 421 3.88 7.61 -9.60
CA HIS A 421 2.74 7.35 -10.48
C HIS A 421 1.69 6.41 -9.88
N SER A 422 1.54 6.43 -8.54
CA SER A 422 0.76 5.42 -7.83
C SER A 422 0.33 5.88 -6.44
N HIS A 423 -0.96 6.23 -6.31
CA HIS A 423 -1.61 6.43 -5.01
C HIS A 423 -1.46 5.20 -4.10
N GLN A 424 -1.67 4.02 -4.68
CA GLN A 424 -1.61 2.74 -4.00
C GLN A 424 -0.26 2.51 -3.33
N SER A 425 0.85 2.82 -4.02
CA SER A 425 2.18 2.58 -3.48
C SER A 425 2.50 3.49 -2.28
N VAL A 426 2.12 4.77 -2.37
CA VAL A 426 2.29 5.73 -1.28
C VAL A 426 1.46 5.31 -0.07
N LEU A 427 0.19 4.94 -0.27
CA LEU A 427 -0.69 4.49 0.80
C LEU A 427 -0.19 3.21 1.47
N ASN A 428 0.26 2.21 0.69
CA ASN A 428 0.86 0.98 1.24
C ASN A 428 2.10 1.28 2.10
N ALA A 429 2.98 2.17 1.63
CA ALA A 429 4.18 2.57 2.37
C ALA A 429 3.83 3.28 3.69
N LEU A 430 2.88 4.21 3.67
CA LEU A 430 2.44 4.92 4.86
C LEU A 430 1.69 4.01 5.84
N MET A 431 0.86 3.08 5.35
CA MET A 431 0.19 2.11 6.23
C MET A 431 1.18 1.24 6.98
N ALA A 432 2.25 0.78 6.32
CA ALA A 432 3.29 -0.03 6.97
C ALA A 432 3.99 0.76 8.08
N GLU A 433 4.28 2.04 7.82
CA GLU A 433 4.85 2.95 8.82
C GLU A 433 3.91 3.15 10.01
N TYR A 434 2.64 3.44 9.75
CA TYR A 434 1.64 3.71 10.79
C TYR A 434 1.28 2.48 11.60
N SER A 435 1.30 1.30 10.98
CA SER A 435 1.14 0.04 11.69
C SER A 435 2.28 -0.15 12.70
N SER A 436 3.52 0.11 12.28
CA SER A 436 4.71 0.02 13.14
C SER A 436 4.72 1.07 14.25
N VAL A 437 4.54 2.36 13.93
CA VAL A 437 4.78 3.46 14.87
C VAL A 437 3.56 3.86 15.71
N MET A 438 2.34 3.65 15.20
CA MET A 438 1.08 4.04 15.88
C MET A 438 0.17 2.85 16.19
N GLY A 439 0.57 1.63 15.84
CA GLY A 439 -0.28 0.45 15.97
C GLY A 439 -1.56 0.57 15.15
N LEU A 440 -1.51 1.17 13.95
CA LEU A 440 -2.63 1.16 13.01
C LEU A 440 -2.98 -0.29 12.64
N ALA A 441 -4.21 -0.70 12.94
CA ALA A 441 -4.70 -2.02 12.61
C ALA A 441 -5.17 -2.05 11.15
N VAL A 442 -4.42 -2.73 10.30
CA VAL A 442 -4.69 -2.86 8.86
C VAL A 442 -5.20 -4.27 8.59
N LYS A 443 -6.21 -4.43 7.72
CA LYS A 443 -6.61 -5.74 7.19
C LYS A 443 -6.71 -5.70 5.68
N VAL A 444 -5.96 -6.56 5.00
CA VAL A 444 -6.19 -6.83 3.58
C VAL A 444 -6.86 -8.19 3.45
N TYR A 445 -8.00 -8.22 2.79
CA TYR A 445 -8.69 -9.48 2.51
C TYR A 445 -8.01 -10.21 1.37
N SER A 446 -7.70 -11.49 1.61
CA SER A 446 -7.03 -12.35 0.63
C SER A 446 -7.77 -12.35 -0.71
N LYS A 447 -7.03 -12.36 -1.82
CA LYS A 447 -7.58 -12.51 -3.17
C LYS A 447 -8.37 -13.81 -3.41
N GLU A 448 -8.31 -14.75 -2.48
CA GLU A 448 -9.07 -16.00 -2.43
C GLU A 448 -10.48 -15.79 -1.84
N MET A 449 -10.71 -14.68 -1.15
CA MET A 449 -12.02 -14.26 -0.67
C MET A 449 -12.98 -14.04 -1.86
N GLU A 450 -14.23 -14.48 -1.71
CA GLU A 450 -15.22 -14.47 -2.78
C GLU A 450 -16.05 -13.17 -2.79
N GLU A 451 -16.09 -12.45 -1.66
CA GLU A 451 -16.91 -11.26 -1.43
C GLU A 451 -16.44 -10.05 -2.24
N PHE A 452 -15.13 -9.94 -2.48
CA PHE A 452 -14.50 -8.77 -3.12
C PHE A 452 -13.65 -9.15 -4.34
N PRO A 453 -14.23 -9.76 -5.38
CA PRO A 453 -13.53 -10.08 -6.62
C PRO A 453 -13.17 -8.80 -7.39
N GLY A 454 -12.09 -8.87 -8.17
CA GLY A 454 -11.71 -7.81 -9.07
C GLY A 454 -10.92 -8.31 -10.29
N GLY A 455 -10.03 -7.46 -10.79
CA GLY A 455 -9.28 -7.69 -12.03
C GLY A 455 -8.46 -8.98 -12.05
N LEU A 456 -7.83 -9.34 -10.93
CA LEU A 456 -7.12 -10.62 -10.84
C LEU A 456 -8.06 -11.81 -11.10
N GLN A 457 -9.23 -11.82 -10.46
CA GLN A 457 -10.19 -12.91 -10.58
C GLN A 457 -10.73 -12.98 -12.01
N PHE A 458 -11.03 -11.82 -12.61
CA PHE A 458 -11.45 -11.73 -14.01
C PHE A 458 -10.42 -12.30 -14.97
N HIS A 459 -9.14 -11.96 -14.81
CA HIS A 459 -8.09 -12.39 -15.73
C HIS A 459 -7.53 -13.79 -15.47
N ARG A 460 -7.57 -14.28 -14.22
CA ARG A 460 -6.82 -15.49 -13.81
C ARG A 460 -7.64 -16.53 -13.05
N LYS A 461 -8.86 -16.25 -12.60
CA LYS A 461 -9.68 -17.16 -11.79
C LYS A 461 -11.05 -17.40 -12.43
N LYS A 462 -11.06 -18.13 -13.56
CA LYS A 462 -12.27 -18.44 -14.34
C LYS A 462 -13.41 -19.02 -13.49
N GLU A 463 -13.11 -19.93 -12.57
CA GLU A 463 -14.12 -20.58 -11.72
C GLU A 463 -14.82 -19.60 -10.76
N VAL A 464 -14.10 -18.60 -10.25
CA VAL A 464 -14.71 -17.53 -9.44
C VAL A 464 -15.68 -16.72 -10.29
N MET A 465 -15.26 -16.35 -11.51
CA MET A 465 -16.12 -15.59 -12.42
C MET A 465 -17.37 -16.40 -12.83
N LYS A 466 -17.24 -17.71 -13.06
CA LYS A 466 -18.38 -18.60 -13.34
C LYS A 466 -19.44 -18.54 -12.22
N LYS A 467 -19.00 -18.60 -10.95
CA LYS A 467 -19.91 -18.46 -9.80
C LYS A 467 -20.60 -17.10 -9.76
N ILE A 468 -19.91 -16.03 -10.13
CA ILE A 468 -20.49 -14.69 -10.16
C ILE A 468 -21.59 -14.63 -11.23
N MET A 469 -21.29 -15.09 -12.46
CA MET A 469 -22.21 -14.97 -13.59
C MET A 469 -23.40 -15.94 -13.50
N ASN A 470 -23.26 -17.10 -12.85
CA ASN A 470 -24.37 -18.03 -12.63
C ASN A 470 -25.21 -17.68 -11.39
N GLY A 471 -24.87 -16.60 -10.66
CA GLY A 471 -25.59 -16.16 -9.47
C GLY A 471 -25.40 -17.05 -8.23
N THR A 472 -24.41 -17.95 -8.21
CA THR A 472 -24.10 -18.80 -7.05
C THR A 472 -23.03 -18.21 -6.14
N SER A 473 -22.47 -17.05 -6.51
CA SER A 473 -21.43 -16.37 -5.74
C SER A 473 -21.98 -15.56 -4.56
N ASN A 474 -21.16 -15.46 -3.52
CA ASN A 474 -21.40 -14.55 -2.39
C ASN A 474 -20.85 -13.13 -2.58
N ALA A 475 -20.32 -12.81 -3.77
CA ALA A 475 -19.76 -11.49 -4.09
C ALA A 475 -20.68 -10.33 -3.67
N TYR A 476 -20.10 -9.33 -3.02
CA TYR A 476 -20.74 -8.05 -2.72
C TYR A 476 -20.55 -7.06 -3.86
N ILE A 477 -19.37 -7.07 -4.46
CA ILE A 477 -18.99 -6.18 -5.55
C ILE A 477 -18.28 -6.96 -6.66
N PHE A 478 -18.05 -6.31 -7.78
CA PHE A 478 -16.96 -6.66 -8.68
C PHE A 478 -16.24 -5.38 -9.11
N HIS A 479 -14.91 -5.36 -8.96
CA HIS A 479 -14.07 -4.21 -9.27
C HIS A 479 -13.23 -4.46 -10.54
N MET A 480 -13.45 -3.67 -11.59
CA MET A 480 -12.71 -3.81 -12.86
C MET A 480 -11.29 -3.20 -12.82
N SER A 481 -10.50 -3.65 -11.84
CA SER A 481 -9.07 -3.36 -11.74
C SER A 481 -8.26 -4.16 -12.77
N TRP A 482 -6.93 -3.99 -12.81
CA TRP A 482 -6.02 -4.69 -13.75
C TRP A 482 -6.33 -4.47 -15.24
N THR A 483 -6.88 -3.32 -15.58
CA THR A 483 -7.23 -2.97 -16.96
C THR A 483 -6.38 -1.82 -17.48
N THR A 484 -6.03 -1.84 -18.77
CA THR A 484 -5.16 -0.85 -19.40
C THR A 484 -5.77 0.56 -19.37
N ASN A 485 -7.02 0.71 -19.78
CA ASN A 485 -7.69 1.99 -19.99
C ASN A 485 -9.22 1.88 -19.84
N LYS A 486 -9.92 3.00 -19.95
CA LYS A 486 -11.39 3.06 -19.84
C LYS A 486 -12.09 2.16 -20.87
N ASP A 487 -11.67 2.22 -22.13
CA ASP A 487 -12.38 1.52 -23.21
C ASP A 487 -12.35 0.00 -23.02
N ASP A 488 -11.23 -0.53 -22.54
CA ASP A 488 -11.14 -1.96 -22.19
C ASP A 488 -12.01 -2.30 -20.98
N LYS A 489 -12.14 -1.41 -19.98
CA LYS A 489 -13.06 -1.61 -18.84
C LYS A 489 -14.50 -1.72 -19.32
N ILE A 490 -14.92 -0.84 -20.23
CA ILE A 490 -16.27 -0.85 -20.82
C ILE A 490 -16.50 -2.17 -21.56
N LYS A 491 -15.56 -2.62 -22.39
CA LYS A 491 -15.67 -3.90 -23.11
C LYS A 491 -15.77 -5.09 -22.16
N PHE A 492 -14.97 -5.10 -21.09
CA PHE A 492 -15.01 -6.16 -20.10
C PHE A 492 -16.35 -6.17 -19.33
N LEU A 493 -16.86 -5.01 -18.94
CA LEU A 493 -18.18 -4.89 -18.29
C LEU A 493 -19.31 -5.33 -19.24
N GLN A 494 -19.27 -4.93 -20.52
CA GLN A 494 -20.22 -5.41 -21.54
C GLN A 494 -20.13 -6.93 -21.71
N GLN A 495 -18.93 -7.50 -21.61
CA GLN A 495 -18.75 -8.93 -21.73
C GLN A 495 -19.27 -9.70 -20.51
N LEU A 496 -19.22 -9.11 -19.33
CA LEU A 496 -19.82 -9.68 -18.12
C LEU A 496 -21.35 -9.51 -18.08
N GLY A 497 -21.93 -8.71 -18.98
CA GLY A 497 -23.33 -8.30 -18.89
C GLY A 497 -23.56 -7.30 -17.76
N GLU A 498 -22.51 -6.55 -17.41
CA GLU A 498 -22.48 -5.58 -16.31
C GLU A 498 -22.45 -4.12 -16.80
N TRP A 499 -22.84 -3.90 -18.06
CA TRP A 499 -22.94 -2.57 -18.67
C TRP A 499 -24.38 -2.12 -18.83
N TYR A 500 -24.77 -1.05 -18.12
CA TYR A 500 -26.15 -0.57 -18.00
C TYR A 500 -26.36 0.82 -18.61
N VAL A 501 -25.35 1.37 -19.31
CA VAL A 501 -25.43 2.70 -19.92
C VAL A 501 -25.92 2.61 -21.37
N ASN A 502 -26.90 3.41 -21.71
CA ASN A 502 -27.43 3.56 -23.07
C ASN A 502 -26.40 4.24 -23.99
N ASP A 503 -26.24 3.73 -25.20
CA ASP A 503 -25.30 4.25 -26.21
C ASP A 503 -25.55 5.75 -26.51
N GLN A 504 -26.79 6.22 -26.37
CA GLN A 504 -27.14 7.63 -26.55
C GLN A 504 -26.54 8.56 -25.48
N CYS A 505 -26.07 8.02 -24.35
CA CYS A 505 -25.44 8.78 -23.27
C CYS A 505 -23.92 8.70 -23.27
N ILE A 506 -23.33 7.87 -24.13
CA ILE A 506 -21.87 7.67 -24.18
C ILE A 506 -21.23 8.89 -24.85
N GLY A 507 -20.19 9.45 -24.22
CA GLY A 507 -19.45 10.63 -24.69
C GLY A 507 -20.26 11.92 -24.77
N LYS A 508 -21.39 11.99 -24.04
CA LYS A 508 -22.32 13.13 -24.05
C LYS A 508 -22.21 13.97 -22.79
N GLN A 509 -22.42 15.28 -22.97
CA GLN A 509 -22.57 16.22 -21.86
C GLN A 509 -24.00 16.18 -21.29
N ALA A 510 -24.18 16.64 -20.06
CA ALA A 510 -25.42 16.62 -19.29
C ALA A 510 -26.56 17.32 -20.02
N HIS A 511 -26.24 18.43 -20.70
CA HIS A 511 -27.21 19.19 -21.49
C HIS A 511 -27.67 18.44 -22.76
N GLU A 512 -26.84 17.56 -23.33
CA GLU A 512 -27.17 16.77 -24.53
C GLU A 512 -28.10 15.58 -24.22
N ILE A 513 -28.19 15.20 -22.93
CA ILE A 513 -28.96 14.04 -22.46
C ILE A 513 -30.26 14.47 -21.74
N ALA A 514 -30.58 15.76 -21.76
CA ALA A 514 -31.79 16.32 -21.18
C ALA A 514 -33.05 15.92 -21.99
N PRO A 515 -34.20 15.62 -21.33
CA PRO A 515 -34.55 16.03 -19.96
C PRO A 515 -34.36 14.97 -18.86
N LEU A 516 -34.03 13.72 -19.17
CA LEU A 516 -34.02 12.62 -18.21
C LEU A 516 -32.77 11.74 -18.36
N VAL A 517 -31.73 12.03 -17.59
CA VAL A 517 -30.55 11.14 -17.43
C VAL A 517 -30.95 9.74 -16.93
N SER A 518 -32.16 9.58 -16.37
CA SER A 518 -32.75 8.26 -16.12
C SER A 518 -32.86 7.38 -17.38
N ASN A 519 -32.93 7.97 -18.58
CA ASN A 519 -32.92 7.25 -19.86
C ASN A 519 -31.54 6.69 -20.23
N CYS A 520 -30.49 7.11 -19.52
CA CYS A 520 -29.16 6.49 -19.64
C CYS A 520 -29.11 5.11 -19.02
N CYS A 521 -29.98 4.81 -18.07
CA CYS A 521 -30.06 3.48 -17.52
C CYS A 521 -30.89 2.57 -18.44
N ARG A 522 -30.33 1.41 -18.78
CA ARG A 522 -30.97 0.36 -19.58
C ARG A 522 -30.82 -1.01 -18.92
N LEU A 523 -31.51 -2.01 -19.48
CA LEU A 523 -31.19 -3.41 -19.23
C LEU A 523 -29.73 -3.71 -19.61
N PRO A 524 -29.08 -4.68 -18.95
CA PRO A 524 -27.67 -4.97 -19.17
C PRO A 524 -27.38 -5.24 -20.64
N LEU A 525 -26.38 -4.55 -21.19
CA LEU A 525 -25.83 -4.80 -22.51
C LEU A 525 -24.78 -5.89 -22.41
N PHE A 526 -25.11 -7.04 -22.98
CA PHE A 526 -24.13 -8.09 -23.22
C PHE A 526 -23.55 -7.93 -24.63
N LYS A 527 -22.21 -7.83 -24.72
CA LYS A 527 -21.47 -7.87 -25.99
C LYS A 527 -20.19 -8.68 -25.80
N CYS A 528 -20.02 -9.73 -26.61
CA CYS A 528 -18.81 -10.54 -26.59
C CYS A 528 -17.69 -9.83 -27.36
N HIS A 529 -16.59 -9.50 -26.69
CA HIS A 529 -15.43 -8.82 -27.30
C HIS A 529 -14.21 -9.74 -27.40
N TYR A 530 -14.05 -10.65 -26.45
CA TYR A 530 -12.89 -11.51 -26.27
C TYR A 530 -13.31 -12.96 -26.06
N ARG A 531 -12.71 -13.86 -26.85
CA ARG A 531 -13.01 -15.31 -26.75
C ARG A 531 -12.37 -15.98 -25.54
N ASP A 532 -11.26 -15.47 -25.04
CA ASP A 532 -10.46 -16.05 -23.95
C ASP A 532 -10.84 -15.51 -22.55
N LYS A 533 -11.75 -14.53 -22.48
CA LYS A 533 -12.15 -13.86 -21.24
C LYS A 533 -13.55 -14.31 -20.76
N PRO A 534 -13.85 -14.16 -19.45
CA PRO A 534 -15.15 -14.51 -18.90
C PRO A 534 -16.33 -13.78 -19.56
N ARG A 535 -17.45 -14.49 -19.76
CA ARG A 535 -18.68 -13.97 -20.37
C ARG A 535 -19.95 -14.67 -19.85
N THR A 536 -21.07 -13.96 -19.88
CA THR A 536 -22.36 -14.39 -19.32
C THR A 536 -23.05 -15.53 -20.07
N ASP A 537 -22.71 -15.75 -21.35
CA ASP A 537 -23.24 -16.87 -22.14
C ASP A 537 -22.57 -18.20 -21.72
N ALA A 538 -23.39 -19.10 -21.15
CA ALA A 538 -23.01 -20.42 -20.66
C ALA A 538 -22.43 -21.36 -21.73
N SER A 539 -22.63 -21.07 -23.02
CA SER A 539 -22.32 -21.98 -24.14
C SER A 539 -20.83 -22.17 -24.47
N PHE A 540 -19.91 -21.59 -23.70
CA PHE A 540 -18.47 -21.57 -24.03
C PHE A 540 -17.53 -21.87 -22.87
N TRP A 541 -18.07 -22.38 -21.77
CA TRP A 541 -17.34 -22.61 -20.53
C TRP A 541 -16.79 -24.01 -20.36
#